data_AF-A0A6C0ARU5-F1
#
_entry.id   AF-A0A6C0ARU5-F1
#
_cell.length_a   1.000
_cell.length_b   1.000
_cell.length_c   1.000
_cell.angle_alpha   90.00
_cell.angle_beta   90.00
_cell.angle_gamma   90.00
#
_symmetry.space_group_name_H-M   'P 1'
#
loop_
_entity.id
_entity.type
_entity.pdbx_description
1 polymer ?
#
loop_
_entity_poly.entity_id
_entity_poly.type
_entity_poly.pdbx_seq_one_letter_code
_entity_poly.pdbx_strand_id
1 'polypeptide(L)'
;MESLVPPSNIYKDVSGSPRASSVMVESQNLAQEQITLKSETPRKRDEYIEYQNQIQTRYSTKTSNAELKRTIEKHEKYVKRLINNQAEEYDKLNDFFDGNHETKKVPELRYCIDYLVHGLDIPMIEEKCKENAVLYQLRESLYCSIFSVTANPESNYLYGPTIRVIMKIIDYYDIIIRTVKQVPAYYHKYRYERFVEYCISMAKDGLFMFPTFAYIGATDLLKLRPYPIFPIGLSLTLNYVDEFFQTPVEFFVHDINHIRRMFETNLSDMMKRGIDTNDSAAKLKYYDDSKVCLDEVLYILNNTLENRPTSKKNIEKITIPQITQKGEQKETTIRHLQLEDYSAIGETEPIDMGYAQIMKIILFEITHEDAMPMQKDVICSTILRNAGIETAFPRVDKNGKIITSIEKGGSILGFVKYKVRNGFFDSIEMPLEVVAKYFYRTDKQITIATQMLLKKLCGTEAQNGSKDHDRIIINITDKAGLNLPVNDDVVGRYAPSVIINPLYGDFTEDEVDAIRLKNNITVQNLFTGERPKPITEQGNLLEKLGNKQGGTRKRKRSKKQKKRTNRWFE
;
A
#
# COMPACT_ATOMS: atom_id res chain seq x y z
N MET A 1 17.36 12.95 60.46
CA MET A 1 18.44 11.94 60.55
C MET A 1 18.06 10.82 59.59
N GLU A 2 18.69 10.56 58.46
CA GLU A 2 19.88 11.12 57.81
C GLU A 2 19.67 11.01 56.29
N SER A 3 20.05 12.07 55.60
CA SER A 3 20.30 12.19 54.17
C SER A 3 21.61 11.49 53.80
N LEU A 4 21.70 10.81 52.65
CA LEU A 4 22.99 10.67 51.96
C LEU A 4 22.81 10.62 50.43
N VAL A 5 23.29 11.69 49.80
CA VAL A 5 23.76 11.77 48.40
C VAL A 5 25.30 11.49 48.42
N PRO A 6 26.00 11.43 47.28
CA PRO A 6 26.68 10.26 46.69
C PRO A 6 28.21 10.27 46.91
N PRO A 7 28.97 9.28 46.38
CA PRO A 7 30.40 9.46 46.20
C PRO A 7 30.75 9.78 44.74
N SER A 8 31.36 10.95 44.56
CA SER A 8 32.30 11.30 43.51
C SER A 8 33.66 10.63 43.73
N ASN A 9 34.35 10.24 42.65
CA ASN A 9 35.82 10.20 42.45
C ASN A 9 36.04 9.67 41.02
N ILE A 10 36.59 10.37 40.02
CA ILE A 10 37.84 11.14 39.85
C ILE A 10 39.11 10.27 39.90
N TYR A 11 39.91 10.43 38.82
CA TYR A 11 41.26 9.93 38.48
C TYR A 11 41.31 8.59 37.70
N LYS A 12 42.08 8.42 36.61
CA LYS A 12 43.15 9.25 36.00
C LYS A 12 43.45 8.77 34.57
N ASP A 13 44.08 9.66 33.83
CA ASP A 13 44.70 9.55 32.50
C ASP A 13 45.37 8.21 32.14
N VAL A 14 45.17 7.79 30.88
CA VAL A 14 46.25 7.24 30.05
C VAL A 14 46.21 7.91 28.68
N SER A 15 47.23 8.73 28.46
CA SER A 15 47.57 9.44 27.23
C SER A 15 48.32 8.57 26.21
N GLY A 16 48.15 8.93 24.92
CA GLY A 16 49.04 8.57 23.80
C GLY A 16 48.56 7.36 22.99
N SER A 17 48.37 7.40 21.68
CA SER A 17 49.16 8.03 20.61
C SER A 17 48.39 7.91 19.27
N PRO A 18 48.72 8.69 18.22
CA PRO A 18 47.82 9.07 17.12
C PRO A 18 47.95 8.15 15.90
N ARG A 19 46.91 8.11 15.06
CA ARG A 19 47.05 7.81 13.61
C ARG A 19 45.79 8.22 12.83
N ALA A 20 45.68 9.53 12.62
CA ALA A 20 44.98 10.11 11.49
C ALA A 20 46.04 10.46 10.44
N SER A 21 46.32 9.54 9.51
CA SER A 21 46.97 9.76 8.20
C SER A 21 47.44 8.41 7.63
N SER A 22 46.83 8.00 6.51
CA SER A 22 47.33 7.09 5.46
C SER A 22 46.31 6.02 5.01
N VAL A 23 45.19 6.45 4.40
CA VAL A 23 44.50 5.64 3.37
C VAL A 23 43.99 6.61 2.29
N MET A 24 44.93 7.29 1.66
CA MET A 24 44.76 7.98 0.39
C MET A 24 46.04 7.75 -0.42
N VAL A 25 46.31 6.51 -0.81
CA VAL A 25 47.07 6.10 -2.02
C VAL A 25 46.90 4.57 -2.10
N GLU A 26 45.72 4.09 -2.53
CA GLU A 26 45.56 2.72 -3.05
C GLU A 26 44.34 2.56 -3.97
N SER A 27 43.86 3.67 -4.53
CA SER A 27 42.69 3.72 -5.42
C SER A 27 43.03 4.17 -6.84
N GLN A 28 44.32 4.10 -7.24
CA GLN A 28 44.75 4.46 -8.60
C GLN A 28 45.47 3.36 -9.39
N ASN A 29 45.70 2.16 -8.82
CA ASN A 29 46.30 1.03 -9.55
C ASN A 29 45.34 -0.12 -9.88
N LEU A 30 44.04 -0.03 -9.55
CA LEU A 30 43.03 -1.02 -9.96
C LEU A 30 42.28 -0.66 -11.26
N ALA A 31 42.64 0.47 -11.90
CA ALA A 31 42.03 0.93 -13.14
C ALA A 31 42.78 0.51 -14.42
N GLN A 32 43.90 -0.21 -14.30
CA GLN A 32 44.74 -0.57 -15.46
C GLN A 32 44.93 -2.08 -15.68
N GLU A 33 44.36 -2.93 -14.82
CA GLU A 33 44.38 -4.40 -14.97
C GLU A 33 43.05 -5.04 -15.40
N GLN A 34 42.06 -4.25 -15.82
CA GLN A 34 40.77 -4.75 -16.34
C GLN A 34 40.54 -4.45 -17.84
N ILE A 35 41.60 -4.39 -18.65
CA ILE A 35 41.49 -4.29 -20.12
C ILE A 35 41.78 -5.63 -20.84
N THR A 36 41.96 -6.72 -20.09
CA THR A 36 42.20 -8.04 -20.71
C THR A 36 41.36 -9.13 -20.08
N LEU A 37 40.03 -9.09 -20.30
CA LEU A 37 39.12 -10.26 -20.28
C LEU A 37 37.73 -9.82 -20.79
N LYS A 38 37.64 -9.52 -22.09
CA LYS A 38 36.37 -9.58 -22.82
C LYS A 38 36.18 -11.01 -23.30
N SER A 39 35.78 -11.90 -22.40
CA SER A 39 35.07 -13.11 -22.79
C SER A 39 33.58 -12.83 -22.60
N GLU A 40 32.82 -12.92 -23.68
CA GLU A 40 31.37 -12.82 -23.70
C GLU A 40 30.79 -14.01 -22.90
N THR A 41 30.70 -13.87 -21.58
CA THR A 41 29.85 -14.78 -20.81
C THR A 41 28.41 -14.46 -21.20
N PRO A 42 27.62 -15.44 -21.67
CA PRO A 42 26.20 -15.22 -21.93
C PRO A 42 25.60 -14.62 -20.67
N ARG A 43 24.94 -13.45 -20.78
CA ARG A 43 24.21 -12.88 -19.65
C ARG A 43 23.24 -13.95 -19.17
N LYS A 44 23.48 -14.52 -17.98
CA LYS A 44 22.54 -15.42 -17.34
C LYS A 44 21.19 -14.70 -17.34
N ARG A 45 20.18 -15.32 -17.96
CA ARG A 45 18.82 -14.79 -17.93
C ARG A 45 18.40 -14.70 -16.46
N ASP A 46 17.74 -13.61 -16.08
CA ASP A 46 17.17 -13.49 -14.73
C ASP A 46 16.01 -14.50 -14.66
N GLU A 47 16.23 -15.61 -13.97
CA GLU A 47 15.27 -16.73 -13.83
C GLU A 47 13.92 -16.24 -13.31
N TYR A 48 13.92 -15.21 -12.46
CA TYR A 48 12.68 -14.63 -11.93
C TYR A 48 11.90 -13.85 -13.00
N ILE A 49 12.57 -13.10 -13.88
CA ILE A 49 11.90 -12.42 -15.00
C ILE A 49 11.28 -13.47 -15.93
N GLU A 50 11.98 -14.58 -16.16
CA GLU A 50 11.43 -15.70 -16.94
C GLU A 50 10.20 -16.32 -16.26
N TYR A 51 10.27 -16.59 -14.95
CA TYR A 51 9.14 -17.04 -14.15
C TYR A 51 7.92 -16.09 -14.26
N GLN A 52 8.13 -14.79 -14.08
CA GLN A 52 7.08 -13.77 -14.20
C GLN A 52 6.45 -13.76 -15.61
N ASN A 53 7.26 -13.85 -16.66
CA ASN A 53 6.77 -13.90 -18.03
C ASN A 53 5.94 -15.16 -18.30
N GLN A 54 6.34 -16.31 -17.75
CA GLN A 54 5.59 -17.56 -17.87
C GLN A 54 4.24 -17.48 -17.14
N ILE A 55 4.19 -16.90 -15.93
CA ILE A 55 2.96 -16.57 -15.21
C ILE A 55 2.08 -15.66 -16.08
N GLN A 56 2.59 -14.50 -16.49
CA GLN A 56 1.83 -13.52 -17.27
C GLN A 56 1.27 -14.14 -18.56
N THR A 57 2.07 -14.98 -19.24
CA THR A 57 1.63 -15.70 -20.44
C THR A 57 0.54 -16.73 -20.10
N ARG A 58 0.66 -17.49 -19.01
CA ARG A 58 -0.34 -18.50 -18.63
C ARG A 58 -1.70 -17.88 -18.31
N TYR A 59 -1.72 -16.75 -17.61
CA TYR A 59 -2.94 -16.08 -17.15
C TYR A 59 -3.45 -14.99 -18.11
N SER A 60 -2.73 -14.73 -19.21
CA SER A 60 -3.19 -13.81 -20.25
C SER A 60 -4.44 -14.35 -20.95
N THR A 61 -5.44 -13.50 -21.17
CA THR A 61 -6.72 -13.87 -21.83
C THR A 61 -6.55 -14.40 -23.26
N LYS A 62 -5.39 -14.17 -23.90
CA LYS A 62 -5.09 -14.60 -25.27
C LYS A 62 -4.56 -16.03 -25.35
N THR A 63 -4.00 -16.53 -24.25
CA THR A 63 -3.19 -17.76 -24.22
C THR A 63 -3.65 -18.73 -23.13
N SER A 64 -4.49 -18.28 -22.20
CA SER A 64 -5.10 -19.15 -21.19
C SER A 64 -6.06 -20.15 -21.84
N ASN A 65 -6.11 -21.36 -21.28
CA ASN A 65 -7.14 -22.34 -21.61
C ASN A 65 -8.52 -21.75 -21.28
N ALA A 66 -9.54 -22.10 -22.07
CA ALA A 66 -10.93 -21.71 -21.88
C ALA A 66 -11.46 -21.99 -20.46
N GLU A 67 -11.01 -23.07 -19.82
CA GLU A 67 -11.37 -23.39 -18.44
C GLU A 67 -10.83 -22.35 -17.44
N LEU A 68 -9.52 -22.08 -17.46
CA LEU A 68 -8.89 -21.06 -16.60
C LEU A 68 -9.51 -19.67 -16.83
N LYS A 69 -9.76 -19.29 -18.09
CA LYS A 69 -10.44 -18.04 -18.41
C LYS A 69 -11.82 -17.95 -17.77
N ARG A 70 -12.62 -19.03 -17.85
CA ARG A 70 -13.95 -19.11 -17.23
C ARG A 70 -13.86 -19.04 -15.70
N THR A 71 -12.84 -19.65 -15.10
CA THR A 71 -12.56 -19.56 -13.66
C THR A 71 -12.28 -18.12 -13.23
N ILE A 72 -11.40 -17.42 -13.96
CA ILE A 72 -11.07 -16.01 -13.68
C ILE A 72 -12.32 -15.13 -13.80
N GLU A 73 -13.06 -15.23 -14.90
CA GLU A 73 -14.27 -14.41 -15.15
C GLU A 73 -15.35 -14.64 -14.07
N LYS A 74 -15.56 -15.88 -13.65
CA LYS A 74 -16.52 -16.23 -12.59
C LYS A 74 -16.09 -15.67 -11.24
N HIS A 75 -14.81 -15.78 -10.89
CA HIS A 75 -14.28 -15.24 -9.64
C HIS A 75 -14.36 -13.72 -9.61
N GLU A 76 -13.94 -13.04 -10.67
CA GLU A 76 -14.06 -11.59 -10.77
C GLU A 76 -15.51 -11.11 -10.65
N LYS A 77 -16.46 -11.84 -11.25
CA LYS A 77 -17.89 -11.54 -11.11
C LYS A 77 -18.36 -11.72 -9.66
N TYR A 78 -17.90 -12.78 -8.99
CA TYR A 78 -18.20 -13.02 -7.58
C TYR A 78 -17.65 -11.89 -6.68
N VAL A 79 -16.37 -11.53 -6.83
CA VAL A 79 -15.73 -10.46 -6.06
C VAL A 79 -16.41 -9.12 -6.30
N LYS A 80 -16.77 -8.78 -7.55
CA LYS A 80 -17.54 -7.57 -7.86
C LYS A 80 -18.92 -7.57 -7.22
N ARG A 81 -19.58 -8.73 -7.10
CA ARG A 81 -20.87 -8.84 -6.39
C ARG A 81 -20.69 -8.57 -4.90
N LEU A 82 -19.70 -9.21 -4.26
CA LEU A 82 -19.35 -8.96 -2.85
C LEU A 82 -19.10 -7.47 -2.57
N ILE A 83 -18.27 -6.82 -3.39
CA ILE A 83 -17.92 -5.40 -3.21
C ILE A 83 -19.14 -4.48 -3.35
N ASN A 84 -20.06 -4.76 -4.26
CA ASN A 84 -21.17 -3.84 -4.55
C ASN A 84 -22.43 -4.13 -3.73
N ASN A 85 -22.60 -5.35 -3.19
CA ASN A 85 -23.83 -5.79 -2.51
C ASN A 85 -23.54 -6.33 -1.09
N GLN A 86 -22.68 -5.67 -0.32
CA GLN A 86 -22.14 -6.24 0.92
C GLN A 86 -23.18 -6.61 1.97
N ALA A 87 -24.18 -5.76 2.20
CA ALA A 87 -25.24 -6.05 3.18
C ALA A 87 -25.95 -7.36 2.82
N GLU A 88 -26.39 -7.49 1.56
CA GLU A 88 -27.06 -8.69 1.04
C GLU A 88 -26.16 -9.92 1.11
N GLU A 89 -24.88 -9.79 0.76
CA GLU A 89 -23.94 -10.91 0.81
C GLU A 89 -23.56 -11.28 2.25
N TYR A 90 -23.54 -10.31 3.19
CA TYR A 90 -23.34 -10.55 4.62
C TYR A 90 -24.53 -11.31 5.22
N ASP A 91 -25.75 -10.89 4.89
CA ASP A 91 -26.97 -11.57 5.35
C ASP A 91 -27.05 -13.01 4.87
N LYS A 92 -26.61 -13.29 3.64
CA LYS A 92 -26.49 -14.67 3.11
C LYS A 92 -25.48 -15.52 3.87
N LEU A 93 -24.53 -14.91 4.57
CA LEU A 93 -23.53 -15.58 5.40
C LEU A 93 -24.01 -15.80 6.84
N ASN A 94 -25.22 -15.39 7.23
CA ASN A 94 -25.73 -15.64 8.58
C ASN A 94 -25.69 -17.14 8.95
N ASP A 95 -26.17 -18.02 8.05
CA ASP A 95 -26.08 -19.47 8.23
C ASP A 95 -24.64 -20.00 8.30
N PHE A 96 -23.68 -19.26 7.72
CA PHE A 96 -22.27 -19.59 7.79
C PHE A 96 -21.69 -19.25 9.18
N PHE A 97 -22.11 -18.13 9.77
CA PHE A 97 -21.66 -17.69 11.10
C PHE A 97 -22.20 -18.55 12.25
N ASP A 98 -23.42 -19.09 12.13
CA ASP A 98 -24.01 -19.95 13.18
C ASP A 98 -23.43 -21.39 13.20
N GLY A 99 -22.57 -21.74 12.23
CA GLY A 99 -22.08 -23.11 12.05
C GLY A 99 -20.64 -23.35 12.44
N ASN A 100 -20.26 -24.62 12.45
CA ASN A 100 -18.84 -25.00 12.44
C ASN A 100 -18.24 -24.69 11.05
N HIS A 101 -17.46 -23.61 10.97
CA HIS A 101 -16.78 -23.16 9.74
C HIS A 101 -15.80 -24.21 9.17
N GLU A 102 -15.44 -25.24 9.92
CA GLU A 102 -14.71 -26.41 9.39
C GLU A 102 -15.56 -27.27 8.46
N THR A 103 -16.88 -27.13 8.51
CA THR A 103 -17.87 -27.98 7.83
C THR A 103 -18.80 -27.21 6.88
N LYS A 104 -18.66 -25.89 6.81
CA LYS A 104 -19.44 -25.05 5.89
C LYS A 104 -18.75 -24.97 4.53
N LYS A 105 -19.49 -25.24 3.46
CA LYS A 105 -18.99 -25.11 2.08
C LYS A 105 -19.02 -23.67 1.62
N VAL A 106 -17.98 -23.27 0.91
CA VAL A 106 -17.92 -22.03 0.14
C VAL A 106 -17.47 -22.39 -1.28
N PRO A 107 -18.42 -22.74 -2.17
CA PRO A 107 -18.11 -23.25 -3.51
C PRO A 107 -17.22 -22.31 -4.33
N GLU A 108 -17.29 -21.00 -4.09
CA GLU A 108 -16.49 -19.99 -4.77
C GLU A 108 -14.99 -20.11 -4.48
N LEU A 109 -14.59 -20.76 -3.38
CA LEU A 109 -13.17 -21.06 -3.12
C LEU A 109 -12.57 -21.99 -4.17
N ARG A 110 -13.40 -22.74 -4.90
CA ARG A 110 -12.96 -23.51 -6.07
C ARG A 110 -12.19 -22.66 -7.05
N TYR A 111 -12.64 -21.44 -7.35
CA TYR A 111 -11.98 -20.63 -8.35
C TYR A 111 -10.56 -20.24 -7.94
N CYS A 112 -10.34 -20.05 -6.64
CA CYS A 112 -9.03 -19.79 -6.07
C CYS A 112 -8.11 -21.02 -6.15
N ILE A 113 -8.63 -22.21 -5.80
CA ILE A 113 -7.89 -23.46 -5.93
C ILE A 113 -7.53 -23.72 -7.40
N ASP A 114 -8.51 -23.64 -8.31
CA ASP A 114 -8.30 -23.87 -9.75
C ASP A 114 -7.26 -22.87 -10.31
N TYR A 115 -7.36 -21.58 -9.95
CA TYR A 115 -6.37 -20.56 -10.31
C TYR A 115 -4.98 -20.94 -9.81
N LEU A 116 -4.81 -21.24 -8.53
CA LEU A 116 -3.51 -21.56 -7.96
C LEU A 116 -2.93 -22.86 -8.55
N VAL A 117 -3.74 -23.91 -8.72
CA VAL A 117 -3.30 -25.20 -9.28
C VAL A 117 -2.77 -25.02 -10.70
N HIS A 118 -3.45 -24.22 -11.54
CA HIS A 118 -2.98 -23.95 -12.90
C HIS A 118 -1.58 -23.32 -12.96
N GLY A 119 -1.14 -22.65 -11.90
CA GLY A 119 0.19 -22.09 -11.82
C GLY A 119 1.26 -23.09 -11.41
N LEU A 120 0.91 -24.25 -10.85
CA LEU A 120 1.89 -25.27 -10.43
C LEU A 120 2.53 -25.97 -11.63
N ASP A 121 1.85 -25.96 -12.78
CA ASP A 121 2.30 -26.52 -14.06
C ASP A 121 3.13 -25.55 -14.91
N ILE A 122 3.76 -24.56 -14.28
CA ILE A 122 4.64 -23.61 -14.97
C ILE A 122 5.99 -24.27 -15.26
N PRO A 123 6.52 -24.18 -16.49
CA PRO A 123 7.77 -24.85 -16.88
C PRO A 123 8.95 -24.62 -15.93
N MET A 124 9.12 -23.38 -15.45
CA MET A 124 10.16 -23.04 -14.48
C MET A 124 10.02 -23.82 -13.16
N ILE A 125 8.79 -24.06 -12.68
CA ILE A 125 8.56 -24.85 -11.46
C ILE A 125 8.97 -26.30 -11.69
N GLU A 126 8.60 -26.87 -12.85
CA GLU A 126 8.98 -28.22 -13.23
C GLU A 126 10.51 -28.39 -13.35
N GLU A 127 11.19 -27.40 -13.93
CA GLU A 127 12.65 -27.34 -13.99
C GLU A 127 13.27 -27.35 -12.58
N LYS A 128 12.80 -26.49 -11.69
CA LYS A 128 13.30 -26.42 -10.30
C LYS A 128 13.00 -27.70 -9.51
N CYS A 129 11.86 -28.34 -9.75
CA CYS A 129 11.54 -29.66 -9.16
C CYS A 129 12.48 -30.77 -9.64
N LYS A 130 12.88 -30.77 -10.92
CA LYS A 130 13.87 -31.73 -11.45
C LYS A 130 15.25 -31.53 -10.85
N GLU A 131 15.62 -30.27 -10.59
CA GLU A 131 16.88 -29.90 -9.94
C GLU A 131 16.88 -30.22 -8.44
N ASN A 132 15.71 -30.25 -7.79
CA ASN A 132 15.58 -30.40 -6.34
C ASN A 132 14.46 -31.39 -5.95
N ALA A 133 14.86 -32.60 -5.55
CA ALA A 133 13.95 -33.66 -5.14
C ALA A 133 13.05 -33.29 -3.94
N VAL A 134 13.52 -32.45 -3.01
CA VAL A 134 12.71 -31.98 -1.88
C VAL A 134 11.57 -31.10 -2.38
N LEU A 135 11.87 -30.18 -3.30
CA LEU A 135 10.87 -29.30 -3.90
C LEU A 135 9.82 -30.10 -4.70
N TYR A 136 10.23 -31.15 -5.40
CA TYR A 136 9.32 -32.08 -6.05
C TYR A 136 8.39 -32.78 -5.04
N GLN A 137 8.95 -33.34 -3.96
CA GLN A 137 8.15 -34.02 -2.91
C GLN A 137 7.17 -33.06 -2.21
N LEU A 138 7.57 -31.80 -2.01
CA LEU A 138 6.66 -30.76 -1.48
C LEU A 138 5.48 -30.52 -2.43
N ARG A 139 5.70 -30.50 -3.75
CA ARG A 139 4.64 -30.36 -4.75
C ARG A 139 3.70 -31.57 -4.74
N GLU A 140 4.22 -32.79 -4.64
CA GLU A 140 3.39 -34.00 -4.58
C GLU A 140 2.52 -34.02 -3.31
N SER A 141 3.10 -33.66 -2.15
CA SER A 141 2.35 -33.51 -0.89
C SER A 141 1.28 -32.42 -0.98
N LEU A 142 1.55 -31.36 -1.74
CA LEU A 142 0.58 -30.30 -2.02
C LEU A 142 -0.60 -30.82 -2.83
N TYR A 143 -0.38 -31.65 -3.86
CA TYR A 143 -1.47 -32.28 -4.61
C TYR A 143 -2.36 -33.17 -3.74
N CYS A 144 -1.80 -33.89 -2.78
CA CYS A 144 -2.60 -34.63 -1.79
C CYS A 144 -3.48 -33.70 -0.95
N SER A 145 -2.96 -32.52 -0.56
CA SER A 145 -3.72 -31.51 0.19
C SER A 145 -4.81 -30.84 -0.67
N ILE A 146 -4.55 -30.62 -1.97
CA ILE A 146 -5.56 -30.12 -2.91
C ILE A 146 -6.66 -31.17 -3.12
N PHE A 147 -6.28 -32.44 -3.26
CA PHE A 147 -7.23 -33.54 -3.44
C PHE A 147 -8.18 -33.65 -2.24
N SER A 148 -7.69 -33.47 -1.00
CA SER A 148 -8.53 -33.59 0.19
C SER A 148 -9.67 -32.57 0.27
N VAL A 149 -9.55 -31.42 -0.41
CA VAL A 149 -10.60 -30.38 -0.45
C VAL A 149 -11.37 -30.35 -1.77
N THR A 150 -11.02 -31.17 -2.77
CA THR A 150 -11.65 -31.18 -4.10
C THR A 150 -12.34 -32.49 -4.46
N ALA A 151 -11.88 -33.62 -3.90
CA ALA A 151 -12.26 -34.95 -4.37
C ALA A 151 -13.70 -35.36 -4.03
N ASN A 152 -14.19 -35.02 -2.85
CA ASN A 152 -15.51 -35.45 -2.38
C ASN A 152 -16.55 -34.35 -2.62
N PRO A 153 -17.54 -34.52 -3.52
CA PRO A 153 -18.58 -33.53 -3.77
C PRO A 153 -19.40 -33.17 -2.51
N GLU A 154 -19.51 -34.08 -1.54
CA GLU A 154 -20.23 -33.87 -0.29
C GLU A 154 -19.46 -33.01 0.71
N SER A 155 -18.14 -32.91 0.59
CA SER A 155 -17.26 -32.18 1.52
C SER A 155 -16.19 -31.35 0.81
N ASN A 156 -16.40 -30.98 -0.45
CA ASN A 156 -15.46 -30.14 -1.19
C ASN A 156 -15.61 -28.68 -0.77
N TYR A 157 -14.49 -27.96 -0.84
CA TYR A 157 -14.43 -26.52 -0.57
C TYR A 157 -15.01 -26.11 0.79
N LEU A 158 -14.82 -26.94 1.82
CA LEU A 158 -15.10 -26.55 3.21
C LEU A 158 -14.19 -25.39 3.59
N TYR A 159 -14.75 -24.37 4.24
CA TYR A 159 -14.09 -23.08 4.43
C TYR A 159 -12.73 -23.19 5.12
N GLY A 160 -12.70 -23.59 6.40
CA GLY A 160 -11.45 -23.72 7.17
C GLY A 160 -10.41 -24.60 6.46
N PRO A 161 -10.73 -25.84 6.07
CA PRO A 161 -9.80 -26.73 5.36
C PRO A 161 -9.27 -26.12 4.06
N THR A 162 -10.10 -25.44 3.28
CA THR A 162 -9.69 -24.88 1.99
C THR A 162 -8.79 -23.66 2.15
N ILE A 163 -9.03 -22.78 3.14
CA ILE A 163 -8.12 -21.66 3.44
C ILE A 163 -6.73 -22.18 3.81
N ARG A 164 -6.64 -23.25 4.62
CA ARG A 164 -5.34 -23.88 4.96
C ARG A 164 -4.64 -24.47 3.75
N VAL A 165 -5.38 -25.09 2.83
CA VAL A 165 -4.80 -25.59 1.58
C VAL A 165 -4.31 -24.45 0.70
N ILE A 166 -5.07 -23.36 0.56
CA ILE A 166 -4.64 -22.16 -0.16
C ILE A 166 -3.32 -21.63 0.40
N MET A 167 -3.22 -21.50 1.73
CA MET A 167 -1.99 -21.06 2.39
C MET A 167 -0.81 -21.97 2.09
N LYS A 168 -0.99 -23.31 2.11
CA LYS A 168 0.07 -24.26 1.70
C LYS A 168 0.52 -24.07 0.25
N ILE A 169 -0.41 -23.78 -0.66
CA ILE A 169 -0.07 -23.51 -2.07
C ILE A 169 0.74 -22.21 -2.17
N ILE A 170 0.32 -21.16 -1.47
CA ILE A 170 1.01 -19.87 -1.42
C ILE A 170 2.42 -19.99 -0.81
N ASP A 171 2.58 -20.80 0.23
CA ASP A 171 3.89 -21.13 0.82
C ASP A 171 4.81 -21.82 -0.18
N TYR A 172 4.29 -22.74 -0.97
CA TYR A 172 5.05 -23.39 -2.03
C TYR A 172 5.54 -22.37 -3.08
N TYR A 173 4.69 -21.42 -3.49
CA TYR A 173 5.10 -20.34 -4.39
C TYR A 173 6.17 -19.42 -3.81
N ASP A 174 6.09 -19.11 -2.51
CA ASP A 174 7.15 -18.36 -1.83
C ASP A 174 8.50 -19.10 -1.90
N ILE A 175 8.51 -20.42 -1.64
CA ILE A 175 9.71 -21.24 -1.75
C ILE A 175 10.26 -21.17 -3.18
N ILE A 176 9.42 -21.34 -4.20
CA ILE A 176 9.83 -21.23 -5.61
C ILE A 176 10.49 -19.87 -5.88
N ILE A 177 9.84 -18.77 -5.51
CA ILE A 177 10.37 -17.42 -5.76
C ILE A 177 11.72 -17.24 -5.06
N ARG A 178 11.86 -17.72 -3.83
CA ARG A 178 13.13 -17.68 -3.09
C ARG A 178 14.25 -18.51 -3.73
N THR A 179 13.92 -19.54 -4.51
CA THR A 179 14.92 -20.32 -5.27
C THR A 179 15.42 -19.63 -6.52
N VAL A 180 14.59 -18.79 -7.16
CA VAL A 180 14.91 -18.10 -8.42
C VAL A 180 15.25 -16.62 -8.24
N LYS A 181 14.97 -16.05 -7.07
CA LYS A 181 15.21 -14.64 -6.74
C LYS A 181 15.71 -14.50 -5.31
N GLN A 182 16.75 -13.69 -5.13
CA GLN A 182 17.12 -13.21 -3.81
C GLN A 182 16.08 -12.21 -3.32
N VAL A 183 15.37 -12.55 -2.26
CA VAL A 183 14.35 -11.72 -1.62
C VAL A 183 14.69 -11.53 -0.14
N PRO A 184 14.18 -10.48 0.52
CA PRO A 184 14.45 -10.26 1.94
C PRO A 184 14.01 -11.43 2.83
N ALA A 185 14.54 -11.48 4.05
CA ALA A 185 14.05 -12.38 5.08
C ALA A 185 12.57 -12.11 5.38
N TYR A 186 11.87 -13.12 5.89
CA TYR A 186 10.46 -12.97 6.26
C TYR A 186 10.27 -11.85 7.28
N TYR A 187 9.34 -10.94 6.98
CA TYR A 187 8.97 -9.84 7.85
C TYR A 187 7.56 -10.04 8.42
N HIS A 188 6.58 -10.28 7.54
CA HIS A 188 5.18 -10.49 7.90
C HIS A 188 4.92 -11.93 8.33
N LYS A 189 5.47 -12.94 7.62
CA LYS A 189 5.10 -14.35 7.82
C LYS A 189 5.17 -14.77 9.29
N TYR A 190 6.35 -14.71 9.90
CA TYR A 190 6.53 -15.15 11.28
C TYR A 190 5.82 -14.28 12.33
N ARG A 191 5.39 -13.07 11.97
CA ARG A 191 4.63 -12.19 12.88
C ARG A 191 3.14 -12.50 12.84
N TYR A 192 2.60 -12.80 11.66
CA TYR A 192 1.16 -12.75 11.39
C TYR A 192 0.55 -14.07 10.93
N GLU A 193 1.34 -15.07 10.54
CA GLU A 193 0.87 -16.39 10.11
C GLU A 193 -0.07 -17.05 11.13
N ARG A 194 0.23 -16.94 12.43
CA ARG A 194 -0.63 -17.47 13.51
C ARG A 194 -2.05 -16.89 13.51
N PHE A 195 -2.26 -15.74 12.87
CA PHE A 195 -3.57 -15.10 12.81
C PHE A 195 -4.48 -15.70 11.74
N VAL A 196 -3.97 -16.59 10.88
CA VAL A 196 -4.82 -17.33 9.92
C VAL A 196 -5.85 -18.17 10.69
N GLU A 197 -5.40 -18.99 11.64
CA GLU A 197 -6.30 -19.82 12.47
C GLU A 197 -7.20 -18.97 13.36
N TYR A 198 -6.67 -17.86 13.90
CA TYR A 198 -7.48 -16.90 14.64
C TYR A 198 -8.65 -16.40 13.78
N CYS A 199 -8.38 -15.89 12.58
CA CYS A 199 -9.42 -15.34 11.72
C CYS A 199 -10.40 -16.43 11.23
N ILE A 200 -9.94 -17.65 10.95
CA ILE A 200 -10.83 -18.79 10.67
C ILE A 200 -11.77 -19.03 11.86
N SER A 201 -11.24 -19.02 13.09
CA SER A 201 -12.04 -19.25 14.30
C SER A 201 -13.04 -18.14 14.61
N MET A 202 -12.74 -16.89 14.21
CA MET A 202 -13.62 -15.72 14.32
C MET A 202 -14.74 -15.72 13.29
N ALA A 203 -14.78 -16.70 12.38
CA ALA A 203 -15.90 -16.86 11.46
C ALA A 203 -17.24 -16.93 12.20
N LYS A 204 -17.30 -17.67 13.32
CA LYS A 204 -18.51 -17.76 14.15
C LYS A 204 -18.98 -16.42 14.72
N ASP A 205 -18.06 -15.46 14.85
CA ASP A 205 -18.32 -14.15 15.44
C ASP A 205 -18.73 -13.12 14.38
N GLY A 206 -18.82 -13.55 13.11
CA GLY A 206 -19.28 -12.75 11.98
C GLY A 206 -18.18 -12.33 11.02
N LEU A 207 -16.94 -12.83 11.13
CA LEU A 207 -15.84 -12.49 10.23
C LEU A 207 -15.80 -13.41 9.00
N PHE A 208 -15.73 -12.85 7.79
CA PHE A 208 -15.58 -13.64 6.57
C PHE A 208 -14.38 -13.17 5.76
N MET A 209 -13.36 -14.02 5.65
CA MET A 209 -12.24 -13.77 4.74
C MET A 209 -12.47 -14.46 3.41
N PHE A 210 -12.29 -13.76 2.29
CA PHE A 210 -12.38 -14.34 0.96
C PHE A 210 -11.06 -14.18 0.19
N PRO A 211 -10.35 -15.29 -0.12
CA PRO A 211 -9.19 -15.25 -0.98
C PRO A 211 -9.54 -14.74 -2.38
N THR A 212 -8.65 -13.97 -2.99
CA THR A 212 -8.90 -13.40 -4.31
C THR A 212 -7.64 -13.05 -5.08
N PHE A 213 -7.64 -13.41 -6.37
CA PHE A 213 -6.67 -12.93 -7.36
C PHE A 213 -7.25 -11.81 -8.25
N ALA A 214 -8.51 -11.42 -8.03
CA ALA A 214 -9.11 -10.29 -8.73
C ALA A 214 -8.46 -8.99 -8.28
N TYR A 215 -8.30 -8.04 -9.20
CA TYR A 215 -7.80 -6.71 -8.88
C TYR A 215 -8.81 -5.97 -7.98
N ILE A 216 -8.34 -5.48 -6.83
CA ILE A 216 -9.12 -4.70 -5.87
C ILE A 216 -8.38 -3.37 -5.67
N GLY A 217 -9.05 -2.26 -5.99
CA GLY A 217 -8.49 -0.93 -5.78
C GLY A 217 -8.81 -0.35 -4.41
N ALA A 218 -8.22 0.80 -4.06
CA ALA A 218 -8.50 1.50 -2.80
C ALA A 218 -9.99 1.81 -2.59
N THR A 219 -10.72 2.18 -3.65
CA THR A 219 -12.17 2.41 -3.56
C THR A 219 -12.94 1.13 -3.24
N ASP A 220 -12.49 -0.02 -3.75
CA ASP A 220 -13.12 -1.30 -3.47
C ASP A 220 -12.85 -1.75 -2.02
N LEU A 221 -11.63 -1.49 -1.50
CA LEU A 221 -11.30 -1.72 -0.09
C LEU A 221 -12.10 -0.81 0.84
N LEU A 222 -12.26 0.47 0.50
CA LEU A 222 -13.16 1.38 1.24
C LEU A 222 -14.58 0.86 1.23
N LYS A 223 -15.06 0.41 0.07
CA LYS A 223 -16.39 -0.18 -0.05
C LYS A 223 -16.53 -1.33 0.93
N LEU A 224 -15.62 -2.28 0.98
CA LEU A 224 -15.73 -3.48 1.83
C LEU A 224 -15.69 -3.22 3.34
N ARG A 225 -15.36 -2.01 3.79
CA ARG A 225 -15.11 -1.71 5.20
C ARG A 225 -16.31 -1.84 6.16
N PRO A 226 -17.56 -1.49 5.78
CA PRO A 226 -18.70 -1.51 6.70
C PRO A 226 -18.99 -2.87 7.30
N TYR A 227 -18.95 -3.92 6.48
CA TYR A 227 -19.20 -5.30 6.90
C TYR A 227 -17.87 -6.05 7.04
N PRO A 228 -17.75 -7.00 7.98
CA PRO A 228 -16.52 -7.76 8.19
C PRO A 228 -16.28 -8.85 7.11
N ILE A 229 -16.42 -8.48 5.83
CA ILE A 229 -16.15 -9.29 4.64
C ILE A 229 -14.86 -8.77 4.00
N PHE A 230 -13.75 -9.48 4.21
CA PHE A 230 -12.44 -8.95 3.87
C PHE A 230 -11.69 -9.80 2.83
N PRO A 231 -11.05 -9.17 1.84
CA PRO A 231 -10.28 -9.88 0.83
C PRO A 231 -8.93 -10.32 1.39
N ILE A 232 -8.43 -11.46 0.93
CA ILE A 232 -7.03 -11.86 1.09
C ILE A 232 -6.42 -12.02 -0.30
N GLY A 233 -5.39 -11.26 -0.60
CA GLY A 233 -4.72 -11.27 -1.90
C GLY A 233 -4.00 -12.59 -2.20
N LEU A 234 -4.27 -13.14 -3.39
CA LEU A 234 -3.58 -14.30 -3.94
C LEU A 234 -2.63 -13.85 -5.04
N SER A 235 -1.33 -13.82 -4.70
CA SER A 235 -0.27 -13.53 -5.66
C SER A 235 0.53 -14.77 -6.00
N LEU A 236 1.00 -14.85 -7.24
CA LEU A 236 1.94 -15.87 -7.69
C LEU A 236 3.35 -15.30 -7.92
N THR A 237 3.52 -13.98 -7.76
CA THR A 237 4.76 -13.24 -8.01
C THR A 237 5.07 -12.31 -6.85
N LEU A 238 6.25 -11.69 -6.86
CA LEU A 238 6.57 -10.57 -5.97
C LEU A 238 5.63 -9.40 -6.25
N ASN A 239 5.08 -8.83 -5.18
CA ASN A 239 4.39 -7.55 -5.20
C ASN A 239 5.22 -6.53 -4.45
N TYR A 240 5.20 -5.27 -4.91
CA TYR A 240 5.75 -4.16 -4.15
C TYR A 240 4.59 -3.46 -3.44
N VAL A 241 4.50 -3.67 -2.13
CA VAL A 241 3.41 -3.19 -1.26
C VAL A 241 4.06 -2.67 0.03
N ASP A 242 3.60 -1.52 0.50
CA ASP A 242 4.13 -0.87 1.71
C ASP A 242 5.65 -0.69 1.70
N GLU A 243 6.17 -0.24 0.54
CA GLU A 243 7.60 0.00 0.31
C GLU A 243 8.48 -1.26 0.45
N PHE A 244 7.85 -2.44 0.44
CA PHE A 244 8.51 -3.72 0.63
C PHE A 244 8.15 -4.71 -0.49
N PHE A 245 9.15 -5.43 -0.98
CA PHE A 245 8.90 -6.54 -1.90
C PHE A 245 8.37 -7.74 -1.10
N GLN A 246 7.07 -7.96 -1.21
CA GLN A 246 6.37 -9.05 -0.57
C GLN A 246 6.29 -10.24 -1.54
N THR A 247 6.75 -11.40 -1.07
CA THR A 247 6.48 -12.69 -1.70
C THR A 247 5.00 -13.08 -1.53
N PRO A 248 4.50 -14.09 -2.25
CA PRO A 248 3.14 -14.58 -2.12
C PRO A 248 2.67 -14.78 -0.68
N VAL A 249 3.47 -15.44 0.17
CA VAL A 249 3.10 -15.63 1.59
C VAL A 249 3.20 -14.34 2.39
N GLU A 250 4.20 -13.50 2.16
CA GLU A 250 4.32 -12.20 2.84
C GLU A 250 3.09 -11.32 2.57
N PHE A 251 2.62 -11.29 1.31
CA PHE A 251 1.42 -10.56 0.92
C PHE A 251 0.14 -11.16 1.51
N PHE A 252 0.01 -12.49 1.48
CA PHE A 252 -1.14 -13.18 2.04
C PHE A 252 -1.29 -12.91 3.54
N VAL A 253 -0.22 -13.08 4.33
CA VAL A 253 -0.27 -12.89 5.80
C VAL A 253 -0.27 -11.42 6.22
N HIS A 254 0.20 -10.51 5.35
CA HIS A 254 0.01 -9.07 5.49
C HIS A 254 -1.48 -8.72 5.52
N ASP A 255 -2.23 -9.19 4.53
CA ASP A 255 -3.68 -8.97 4.46
C ASP A 255 -4.41 -9.57 5.67
N ILE A 256 -4.02 -10.78 6.11
CA ILE A 256 -4.55 -11.39 7.34
C ILE A 256 -4.39 -10.47 8.56
N ASN A 257 -3.26 -9.76 8.68
CA ASN A 257 -3.08 -8.81 9.77
C ASN A 257 -4.00 -7.58 9.64
N HIS A 258 -4.23 -7.06 8.44
CA HIS A 258 -5.23 -6.00 8.24
C HIS A 258 -6.63 -6.46 8.63
N ILE A 259 -7.04 -7.66 8.19
CA ILE A 259 -8.33 -8.27 8.52
C ILE A 259 -8.53 -8.34 10.03
N ARG A 260 -7.56 -8.93 10.73
CA ARG A 260 -7.58 -9.04 12.19
C ARG A 260 -7.76 -7.68 12.85
N ARG A 261 -6.92 -6.71 12.48
CA ARG A 261 -6.96 -5.36 13.07
C ARG A 261 -8.30 -4.69 12.84
N MET A 262 -8.83 -4.72 11.62
CA MET A 262 -10.12 -4.11 11.28
C MET A 262 -11.29 -4.73 12.04
N PHE A 263 -11.25 -6.04 12.29
CA PHE A 263 -12.26 -6.72 13.07
C PHE A 263 -12.16 -6.41 14.56
N GLU A 264 -10.97 -6.51 15.14
CA GLU A 264 -10.73 -6.20 16.55
C GLU A 264 -11.07 -4.73 16.90
N THR A 265 -10.75 -3.78 16.02
CA THR A 265 -11.10 -2.37 16.23
C THR A 265 -12.60 -2.13 16.13
N ASN A 266 -13.31 -2.83 15.23
CA ASN A 266 -14.77 -2.80 15.17
C ASN A 266 -15.38 -3.32 16.49
N LEU A 267 -14.91 -4.47 16.99
CA LEU A 267 -15.39 -5.02 18.26
C LEU A 267 -15.08 -4.08 19.44
N SER A 268 -13.87 -3.51 19.47
CA SER A 268 -13.48 -2.55 20.51
C SER A 268 -14.37 -1.30 20.50
N ASP A 269 -14.69 -0.78 19.33
CA ASP A 269 -15.57 0.39 19.19
C ASP A 269 -17.01 0.07 19.59
N MET A 270 -17.54 -1.10 19.20
CA MET A 270 -18.84 -1.59 19.67
C MET A 270 -18.90 -1.64 21.21
N MET A 271 -17.88 -2.22 21.84
CA MET A 271 -17.80 -2.30 23.30
C MET A 271 -17.77 -0.91 23.95
N LYS A 272 -17.01 0.05 23.38
CA LYS A 272 -16.97 1.44 23.87
C LYS A 272 -18.32 2.14 23.76
N ARG A 273 -19.12 1.79 22.75
CA ARG A 273 -20.48 2.30 22.54
C ARG A 273 -21.54 1.55 23.37
N GLY A 274 -21.15 0.54 24.15
CA GLY A 274 -22.08 -0.29 24.93
C GLY A 274 -22.94 -1.22 24.06
N ILE A 275 -22.48 -1.54 22.85
CA ILE A 275 -23.12 -2.51 21.95
C ILE A 275 -22.65 -3.92 22.35
N ASP A 276 -23.60 -4.82 22.61
CA ASP A 276 -23.28 -6.22 22.93
C ASP A 276 -22.79 -6.94 21.66
N THR A 277 -21.52 -7.36 21.67
CA THR A 277 -20.89 -8.06 20.55
C THR A 277 -21.41 -9.50 20.37
N ASN A 278 -22.17 -10.03 21.33
CA ASN A 278 -22.83 -11.33 21.22
C ASN A 278 -24.24 -11.24 20.62
N ASP A 279 -24.81 -10.05 20.54
CA ASP A 279 -26.11 -9.81 19.90
C ASP A 279 -25.90 -9.56 18.40
N SER A 280 -26.25 -10.55 17.57
CA SER A 280 -26.15 -10.46 16.11
C SER A 280 -26.95 -9.29 15.52
N ALA A 281 -28.11 -8.95 16.09
CA ALA A 281 -28.92 -7.84 15.59
C ALA A 281 -28.26 -6.49 15.94
N ALA A 282 -27.68 -6.37 17.14
CA ALA A 282 -26.96 -5.17 17.54
C ALA A 282 -25.68 -4.96 16.69
N LYS A 283 -24.95 -6.04 16.38
CA LYS A 283 -23.80 -6.00 15.46
C LYS A 283 -24.21 -5.57 14.05
N LEU A 284 -25.29 -6.16 13.52
CA LEU A 284 -25.77 -5.82 12.17
C LEU A 284 -26.12 -4.33 12.08
N LYS A 285 -26.84 -3.80 13.06
CA LYS A 285 -27.16 -2.37 13.13
C LYS A 285 -25.90 -1.48 13.11
N TYR A 286 -24.85 -1.87 13.85
CA TYR A 286 -23.57 -1.14 13.83
C TYR A 286 -22.91 -1.15 12.44
N TYR A 287 -22.97 -2.27 11.72
CA TYR A 287 -22.46 -2.37 10.35
C TYR A 287 -23.32 -1.57 9.36
N ASP A 288 -24.64 -1.53 9.55
CA ASP A 288 -25.54 -0.70 8.75
C ASP A 288 -25.25 0.80 8.96
N ASP A 289 -25.00 1.24 10.20
CA ASP A 289 -24.55 2.61 10.50
C ASP A 289 -23.21 2.91 9.79
N SER A 290 -22.30 1.92 9.75
CA SER A 290 -21.04 2.04 9.01
C SER A 290 -21.27 2.17 7.49
N LYS A 291 -22.29 1.49 6.96
CA LYS A 291 -22.66 1.52 5.54
C LYS A 291 -23.27 2.86 5.16
N VAL A 292 -24.08 3.47 6.04
CA VAL A 292 -24.58 4.83 5.86
C VAL A 292 -23.41 5.81 5.77
N CYS A 293 -22.41 5.69 6.66
CA CYS A 293 -21.20 6.51 6.59
C CYS A 293 -20.43 6.32 5.27
N LEU A 294 -20.27 5.07 4.80
CA LEU A 294 -19.67 4.80 3.50
C LEU A 294 -20.45 5.45 2.34
N ASP A 295 -21.78 5.42 2.37
CA ASP A 295 -22.59 6.02 1.31
C ASP A 295 -22.42 7.54 1.25
N GLU A 296 -22.33 8.22 2.40
CA GLU A 296 -21.96 9.63 2.48
C GLU A 296 -20.56 9.88 1.91
N VAL A 297 -19.58 9.04 2.29
CA VAL A 297 -18.21 9.10 1.76
C VAL A 297 -18.20 8.94 0.24
N LEU A 298 -18.86 7.92 -0.31
CA LEU A 298 -18.92 7.67 -1.75
C LEU A 298 -19.65 8.79 -2.47
N TYR A 299 -20.68 9.38 -1.87
CA TYR A 299 -21.33 10.58 -2.40
C TYR A 299 -20.32 11.74 -2.51
N ILE A 300 -19.57 12.03 -1.44
CA ILE A 300 -18.56 13.11 -1.44
C ILE A 300 -17.50 12.88 -2.50
N LEU A 301 -16.92 11.67 -2.55
CA LEU A 301 -15.84 11.31 -3.48
C LEU A 301 -16.28 11.34 -4.96
N ASN A 302 -17.56 11.07 -5.24
CA ASN A 302 -18.11 11.10 -6.60
C ASN A 302 -18.72 12.45 -6.99
N ASN A 303 -19.01 13.32 -6.02
CA ASN A 303 -19.57 14.66 -6.24
C ASN A 303 -18.49 15.65 -6.68
N THR A 304 -17.91 15.41 -7.85
CA THR A 304 -16.84 16.25 -8.40
C THR A 304 -17.33 17.20 -9.50
N LEU A 305 -16.55 18.25 -9.78
CA LEU A 305 -16.80 19.20 -10.86
C LEU A 305 -16.82 18.54 -12.23
N GLU A 306 -16.12 17.43 -12.43
CA GLU A 306 -16.12 16.65 -13.67
C GLU A 306 -17.41 15.83 -13.83
N ASN A 307 -17.94 15.31 -12.72
CA ASN A 307 -19.12 14.44 -12.74
C ASN A 307 -20.44 15.22 -12.67
N ARG A 308 -20.43 16.48 -12.19
CA ARG A 308 -21.63 17.30 -12.04
C ARG A 308 -21.49 18.68 -12.68
N PRO A 309 -22.35 19.04 -13.65
CA PRO A 309 -22.45 20.41 -14.12
C PRO A 309 -22.82 21.33 -12.96
N THR A 310 -22.22 22.52 -12.94
CA THR A 310 -22.50 23.54 -11.94
C THR A 310 -22.48 24.91 -12.62
N SER A 311 -23.43 25.75 -12.25
CA SER A 311 -23.61 27.12 -12.76
C SER A 311 -22.79 28.15 -11.99
N LYS A 312 -21.96 27.72 -11.04
CA LYS A 312 -21.15 28.61 -10.22
C LYS A 312 -20.15 29.41 -11.07
N LYS A 313 -20.04 30.70 -10.74
CA LYS A 313 -19.15 31.66 -11.44
C LYS A 313 -17.69 31.57 -10.98
N ASN A 314 -17.41 30.97 -9.83
CA ASN A 314 -16.06 30.87 -9.25
C ASN A 314 -15.31 29.59 -9.65
N ILE A 315 -15.63 29.02 -10.82
CA ILE A 315 -14.94 27.84 -11.33
C ILE A 315 -14.02 28.27 -12.46
N GLU A 316 -12.73 28.04 -12.27
CA GLU A 316 -11.71 28.33 -13.26
C GLU A 316 -11.19 27.06 -13.90
N LYS A 317 -10.65 27.23 -15.11
CA LYS A 317 -9.85 26.19 -15.76
C LYS A 317 -8.39 26.53 -15.51
N ILE A 318 -7.73 25.74 -14.69
CA ILE A 318 -6.29 25.87 -14.47
C ILE A 318 -5.54 24.80 -15.26
N THR A 319 -4.42 25.18 -15.84
CA THR A 319 -3.52 24.25 -16.49
C THR A 319 -2.43 23.86 -15.51
N ILE A 320 -2.31 22.57 -15.24
CA ILE A 320 -1.30 22.02 -14.33
C ILE A 320 -0.36 21.09 -15.07
N PRO A 321 0.92 21.00 -14.63
CA PRO A 321 1.84 20.02 -15.18
C PRO A 321 1.39 18.60 -14.81
N GLN A 322 1.60 17.67 -15.74
CA GLN A 322 1.35 16.24 -15.63
C GLN A 322 2.58 15.48 -16.10
N ILE A 323 2.93 14.41 -15.40
CA ILE A 323 3.96 13.45 -15.85
C ILE A 323 3.24 12.18 -16.32
N THR A 324 3.51 11.76 -17.54
CA THR A 324 2.97 10.49 -18.05
C THR A 324 3.77 9.31 -17.51
N GLN A 325 3.22 8.09 -17.60
CA GLN A 325 3.95 6.85 -17.27
C GLN A 325 5.23 6.63 -18.10
N LYS A 326 5.41 7.38 -19.21
CA LYS A 326 6.63 7.38 -20.02
C LYS A 326 7.67 8.42 -19.56
N GLY A 327 7.39 9.15 -18.48
CA GLY A 327 8.19 10.29 -18.03
C GLY A 327 8.02 11.56 -18.86
N GLU A 328 7.10 11.59 -19.85
CA GLU A 328 6.84 12.79 -20.65
C GLU A 328 6.10 13.82 -19.79
N GLN A 329 6.60 15.06 -19.77
CA GLN A 329 5.88 16.21 -19.21
C GLN A 329 4.80 16.66 -20.20
N LYS A 330 3.56 16.77 -19.71
CA LYS A 330 2.40 17.30 -20.42
C LYS A 330 1.70 18.31 -19.54
N GLU A 331 0.82 19.08 -20.15
CA GLU A 331 -0.10 19.94 -19.44
C GLU A 331 -1.49 19.30 -19.45
N THR A 332 -2.20 19.40 -18.33
CA THR A 332 -3.59 18.99 -18.23
C THR A 332 -4.43 20.13 -17.67
N THR A 333 -5.57 20.39 -18.30
CA THR A 333 -6.50 21.41 -17.84
C THR A 333 -7.52 20.77 -16.92
N ILE A 334 -7.67 21.31 -15.72
CA ILE A 334 -8.63 20.84 -14.72
C ILE A 334 -9.57 21.97 -14.30
N ARG A 335 -10.74 21.61 -13.76
CA ARG A 335 -11.66 22.56 -13.15
C ARG A 335 -11.25 22.75 -11.69
N HIS A 336 -11.13 24.00 -11.26
CA HIS A 336 -10.75 24.37 -9.91
C HIS A 336 -11.74 25.36 -9.32
N LEU A 337 -12.17 25.12 -8.10
CA LEU A 337 -13.05 26.01 -7.35
C LEU A 337 -12.24 27.12 -6.67
N GLN A 338 -12.42 28.39 -7.05
CA GLN A 338 -11.76 29.50 -6.37
C GLN A 338 -12.54 29.88 -5.10
N LEU A 339 -11.97 29.59 -3.93
CA LEU A 339 -12.49 29.99 -2.62
C LEU A 339 -11.36 30.48 -1.72
N GLU A 340 -11.64 31.54 -0.96
CA GLU A 340 -10.73 32.04 0.08
C GLU A 340 -10.75 31.15 1.34
N ASP A 341 -11.92 30.59 1.66
CA ASP A 341 -12.11 29.64 2.76
C ASP A 341 -12.97 28.46 2.30
N TYR A 342 -12.36 27.28 2.24
CA TYR A 342 -13.01 26.05 1.80
C TYR A 342 -13.89 25.41 2.88
N SER A 343 -13.81 25.86 4.14
CA SER A 343 -14.77 25.44 5.18
C SER A 343 -16.19 25.94 4.91
N ALA A 344 -16.34 26.98 4.08
CA ALA A 344 -17.62 27.52 3.64
C ALA A 344 -18.27 26.71 2.50
N ILE A 345 -17.62 25.65 2.00
CA ILE A 345 -18.20 24.81 0.96
C ILE A 345 -19.47 24.12 1.47
N GLY A 346 -20.57 24.25 0.73
CA GLY A 346 -21.83 23.60 1.10
C GLY A 346 -21.73 22.08 0.99
N GLU A 347 -22.52 21.34 1.77
CA GLU A 347 -22.48 19.87 1.82
C GLU A 347 -22.69 19.23 0.44
N THR A 348 -23.65 19.76 -0.34
CA THR A 348 -24.04 19.23 -1.65
C THR A 348 -23.18 19.74 -2.80
N GLU A 349 -22.31 20.71 -2.57
CA GLU A 349 -21.56 21.37 -3.65
C GLU A 349 -20.46 20.46 -4.20
N PRO A 350 -20.27 20.42 -5.53
CA PRO A 350 -19.24 19.61 -6.14
C PRO A 350 -17.83 20.13 -5.83
N ILE A 351 -16.86 19.22 -5.78
CA ILE A 351 -15.46 19.50 -5.44
C ILE A 351 -14.52 19.18 -6.60
N ASP A 352 -13.30 19.68 -6.55
CA ASP A 352 -12.30 19.28 -7.52
C ASP A 352 -11.97 17.79 -7.40
N MET A 353 -11.75 17.12 -8.54
CA MET A 353 -11.29 15.72 -8.57
C MET A 353 -10.04 15.49 -7.73
N GLY A 354 -9.11 16.46 -7.72
CA GLY A 354 -7.89 16.36 -6.93
C GLY A 354 -8.13 16.30 -5.43
N TYR A 355 -9.07 17.10 -4.92
CA TYR A 355 -9.48 17.02 -3.51
C TYR A 355 -10.16 15.69 -3.21
N ALA A 356 -11.05 15.19 -4.09
CA ALA A 356 -11.64 13.87 -3.92
C ALA A 356 -10.58 12.75 -3.86
N GLN A 357 -9.53 12.83 -4.67
CA GLN A 357 -8.41 11.88 -4.63
C GLN A 357 -7.66 11.93 -3.29
N ILE A 358 -7.33 13.11 -2.78
CA ILE A 358 -6.67 13.26 -1.47
C ILE A 358 -7.57 12.76 -0.34
N MET A 359 -8.86 13.11 -0.34
CA MET A 359 -9.84 12.62 0.64
C MET A 359 -9.93 11.10 0.64
N LYS A 360 -9.94 10.47 -0.53
CA LYS A 360 -9.93 9.00 -0.66
C LYS A 360 -8.70 8.39 0.00
N ILE A 361 -7.52 9.00 -0.15
CA ILE A 361 -6.29 8.54 0.50
C ILE A 361 -6.38 8.74 2.02
N ILE A 362 -6.86 9.88 2.51
CA ILE A 362 -7.09 10.11 3.95
C ILE A 362 -8.00 9.02 4.53
N LEU A 363 -9.13 8.74 3.87
CA LEU A 363 -10.08 7.72 4.29
C LEU A 363 -9.48 6.31 4.23
N PHE A 364 -8.68 6.02 3.21
CA PHE A 364 -7.97 4.75 3.08
C PHE A 364 -6.98 4.55 4.24
N GLU A 365 -6.16 5.56 4.54
CA GLU A 365 -5.24 5.51 5.68
C GLU A 365 -5.98 5.28 7.00
N ILE A 366 -7.08 5.98 7.24
CA ILE A 366 -7.86 5.82 8.48
C ILE A 366 -8.46 4.41 8.60
N THR A 367 -9.14 3.96 7.55
CA THR A 367 -10.04 2.81 7.65
C THR A 367 -9.37 1.48 7.30
N HIS A 368 -8.32 1.49 6.50
CA HIS A 368 -7.58 0.30 6.06
C HIS A 368 -6.22 0.16 6.77
N GLU A 369 -5.41 1.21 6.73
CA GLU A 369 -4.02 1.17 7.26
C GLU A 369 -3.99 1.24 8.79
N ASP A 370 -4.70 2.22 9.37
CA ASP A 370 -4.92 2.32 10.80
C ASP A 370 -6.00 1.35 11.29
N ALA A 371 -6.79 0.82 10.35
CA ALA A 371 -7.87 -0.14 10.58
C ALA A 371 -9.01 0.43 11.45
N MET A 372 -9.21 1.75 11.51
CA MET A 372 -10.31 2.34 12.28
C MET A 372 -11.68 1.96 11.69
N PRO A 373 -12.73 1.87 12.52
CA PRO A 373 -14.10 1.69 12.04
C PRO A 373 -14.54 2.74 11.01
N MET A 374 -15.39 2.34 10.06
CA MET A 374 -16.08 3.24 9.13
C MET A 374 -17.27 3.93 9.82
N GLN A 375 -16.98 4.62 10.92
CA GLN A 375 -17.96 5.39 11.69
C GLN A 375 -17.62 6.87 11.57
N LYS A 376 -18.63 7.71 11.34
CA LYS A 376 -18.44 9.14 11.06
C LYS A 376 -17.63 9.83 12.14
N ASP A 377 -18.05 9.73 13.40
CA ASP A 377 -17.35 10.32 14.55
C ASP A 377 -15.93 9.76 14.75
N VAL A 378 -15.70 8.48 14.44
CA VAL A 378 -14.37 7.86 14.49
C VAL A 378 -13.45 8.44 13.41
N ILE A 379 -13.93 8.57 12.18
CA ILE A 379 -13.15 9.18 11.09
C ILE A 379 -12.80 10.63 11.44
N CYS A 380 -13.78 11.42 11.87
CA CYS A 380 -13.60 12.84 12.21
C CYS A 380 -12.58 13.03 13.35
N SER A 381 -12.71 12.26 14.43
CA SER A 381 -11.79 12.32 15.56
C SER A 381 -10.39 11.81 15.20
N THR A 382 -10.28 10.85 14.27
CA THR A 382 -9.00 10.31 13.80
C THR A 382 -8.24 11.32 12.93
N ILE A 383 -8.93 12.08 12.06
CA ILE A 383 -8.32 13.16 11.26
C ILE A 383 -7.65 14.20 12.18
N LEU A 384 -8.34 14.55 13.27
CA LEU A 384 -7.84 15.54 14.22
C LEU A 384 -6.89 14.93 15.25
N ARG A 385 -6.68 13.62 15.30
CA ARG A 385 -5.84 12.95 16.31
C ARG A 385 -4.41 13.51 16.25
N ASN A 386 -3.85 13.86 17.42
CA ASN A 386 -2.48 14.37 17.49
C ASN A 386 -1.48 13.28 17.09
N ALA A 387 -0.34 13.68 16.52
CA ALA A 387 0.80 12.78 16.38
C ALA A 387 1.42 12.45 17.75
N GLY A 388 2.40 11.56 17.74
CA GLY A 388 3.19 11.20 18.92
C GLY A 388 2.53 10.18 19.83
N ILE A 389 1.39 9.59 19.43
CA ILE A 389 0.73 8.53 20.18
C ILE A 389 1.65 7.32 20.22
N GLU A 390 2.05 6.93 21.43
CA GLU A 390 2.92 5.80 21.65
C GLU A 390 2.20 4.50 21.30
N THR A 391 2.78 3.75 20.37
CA THR A 391 2.30 2.45 19.92
C THR A 391 3.35 1.39 20.21
N ALA A 392 2.91 0.29 20.81
CA ALA A 392 3.76 -0.84 21.12
C ALA A 392 3.82 -1.79 19.92
N PHE A 393 5.01 -2.03 19.38
CA PHE A 393 5.25 -2.95 18.27
C PHE A 393 6.07 -4.15 18.73
N PRO A 394 5.67 -5.39 18.38
CA PRO A 394 6.55 -6.53 18.51
C PRO A 394 7.66 -6.46 17.46
N ARG A 395 8.92 -6.38 17.89
CA ARG A 395 10.11 -6.45 17.04
C ARG A 395 10.91 -7.70 17.35
N VAL A 396 11.60 -8.23 16.35
CA VAL A 396 12.60 -9.28 16.54
C VAL A 396 13.93 -8.59 16.75
N ASP A 397 14.56 -8.81 17.90
CA ASP A 397 15.89 -8.27 18.16
C ASP A 397 16.98 -9.00 17.36
N LYS A 398 18.22 -8.52 17.43
CA LYS A 398 19.37 -9.12 16.73
C LYS A 398 19.65 -10.59 17.09
N ASN A 399 19.07 -11.09 18.18
CA ASN A 399 19.22 -12.47 18.65
C ASN A 399 17.99 -13.33 18.30
N GLY A 400 17.02 -12.80 17.56
CA GLY A 400 15.79 -13.51 17.22
C GLY A 400 14.70 -13.48 18.30
N LYS A 401 14.88 -12.72 19.38
CA LYS A 401 13.88 -12.62 20.47
C LYS A 401 12.84 -11.57 20.13
N ILE A 402 11.56 -11.89 20.35
CA ILE A 402 10.47 -10.90 20.26
C ILE A 402 10.56 -9.97 21.48
N ILE A 403 10.78 -8.68 21.21
CA ILE A 403 10.75 -7.57 22.17
C ILE A 403 9.61 -6.62 21.80
N THR A 404 9.10 -5.86 22.78
CA THR A 404 8.14 -4.79 22.50
C THR A 404 8.89 -3.46 22.40
N SER A 405 8.90 -2.82 21.23
CA SER A 405 9.36 -1.44 21.08
C SER A 405 8.18 -0.49 21.23
N ILE A 406 8.36 0.60 21.98
CA ILE A 406 7.40 1.70 22.02
C ILE A 406 7.88 2.75 21.03
N GLU A 407 7.03 3.07 20.06
CA GLU A 407 7.33 4.05 19.03
C GLU A 407 6.26 5.14 19.06
N LYS A 408 6.69 6.40 18.94
CA LYS A 408 5.77 7.51 18.75
C LYS A 408 5.24 7.45 17.33
N GLY A 409 3.94 7.22 17.17
CA GLY A 409 3.29 7.15 15.87
C GLY A 409 3.14 8.54 15.24
N GLY A 410 3.16 8.60 13.91
CA GLY A 410 2.81 9.80 13.16
C GLY A 410 1.33 10.16 13.24
N SER A 411 0.99 11.39 12.85
CA SER A 411 -0.41 11.73 12.58
C SER A 411 -0.85 11.06 11.27
N ILE A 412 -2.15 10.81 11.11
CA ILE A 412 -2.69 10.29 9.85
C ILE A 412 -2.38 11.22 8.69
N LEU A 413 -2.52 12.54 8.88
CA LEU A 413 -2.29 13.49 7.81
C LEU A 413 -0.81 13.61 7.42
N GLY A 414 0.10 13.41 8.38
CA GLY A 414 1.52 13.27 8.13
C GLY A 414 1.84 12.03 7.30
N PHE A 415 1.21 10.88 7.58
CA PHE A 415 1.31 9.68 6.74
C PHE A 415 0.73 9.89 5.35
N VAL A 416 -0.43 10.55 5.22
CA VAL A 416 -1.02 10.90 3.92
C VAL A 416 -0.06 11.76 3.10
N LYS A 417 0.46 12.85 3.69
CA LYS A 417 1.49 13.70 3.06
C LYS A 417 2.67 12.86 2.61
N TYR A 418 3.19 12.01 3.49
CA TYR A 418 4.32 11.14 3.19
C TYR A 418 4.02 10.24 1.98
N LYS A 419 2.92 9.49 2.00
CA LYS A 419 2.62 8.50 0.97
C LYS A 419 2.31 9.11 -0.38
N VAL A 420 1.67 10.27 -0.38
CA VAL A 420 1.34 11.01 -1.62
C VAL A 420 2.57 11.65 -2.26
N ARG A 421 3.60 12.04 -1.48
CA ARG A 421 4.78 12.76 -1.98
C ARG A 421 6.03 11.92 -2.16
N ASN A 422 6.22 10.89 -1.32
CA ASN A 422 7.49 10.16 -1.22
C ASN A 422 7.47 8.81 -1.92
N GLY A 423 6.57 8.64 -2.89
CA GLY A 423 6.60 7.50 -3.79
C GLY A 423 6.21 6.18 -3.12
N PHE A 424 5.28 6.26 -2.16
CA PHE A 424 4.67 5.08 -1.58
C PHE A 424 3.69 4.43 -2.57
N PHE A 425 2.80 5.23 -3.15
CA PHE A 425 1.80 4.76 -4.11
C PHE A 425 2.29 4.74 -5.56
N ASP A 426 3.33 5.51 -5.87
CA ASP A 426 3.89 5.69 -7.20
C ASP A 426 5.40 6.01 -7.14
N SER A 427 6.07 6.24 -8.27
CA SER A 427 7.47 6.68 -8.23
C SER A 427 7.53 8.18 -7.91
N ILE A 428 8.46 8.59 -7.06
CA ILE A 428 8.73 10.03 -6.80
C ILE A 428 9.08 10.76 -8.11
N GLU A 429 9.75 10.07 -9.04
CA GLU A 429 10.13 10.62 -10.35
C GLU A 429 9.00 10.54 -11.38
N MET A 430 8.02 9.66 -11.17
CA MET A 430 6.88 9.44 -12.07
C MET A 430 5.58 9.26 -11.27
N PRO A 431 5.09 10.34 -10.63
CA PRO A 431 3.86 10.30 -9.86
C PRO A 431 2.68 9.97 -10.77
N LEU A 432 1.82 9.07 -10.31
CA LEU A 432 0.64 8.62 -11.03
C LEU A 432 -0.54 9.53 -10.71
N GLU A 433 -1.02 10.28 -11.70
CA GLU A 433 -2.18 11.18 -11.59
C GLU A 433 -3.48 10.48 -11.16
N VAL A 434 -3.56 9.14 -11.29
CA VAL A 434 -4.70 8.35 -10.81
C VAL A 434 -4.74 8.22 -9.28
N VAL A 435 -3.57 8.28 -8.63
CA VAL A 435 -3.45 8.29 -7.16
C VAL A 435 -3.94 9.62 -6.64
N ALA A 436 -3.23 10.69 -6.98
CA ALA A 436 -3.59 12.07 -6.74
C ALA A 436 -2.93 12.95 -7.80
N LYS A 437 -3.67 13.90 -8.34
CA LYS A 437 -3.13 14.91 -9.27
C LYS A 437 -1.98 15.66 -8.62
N TYR A 438 -0.87 15.85 -9.35
CA TYR A 438 0.36 16.41 -8.79
C TYR A 438 0.15 17.75 -8.07
N PHE A 439 -0.66 18.65 -8.65
CA PHE A 439 -0.99 19.96 -8.07
C PHE A 439 -1.56 19.89 -6.64
N TYR A 440 -2.27 18.81 -6.28
CA TYR A 440 -2.96 18.66 -5.00
C TYR A 440 -2.12 17.98 -3.92
N ARG A 441 -0.85 17.68 -4.19
CA ARG A 441 0.03 16.92 -3.29
C ARG A 441 0.78 17.79 -2.27
N THR A 442 0.44 19.08 -2.15
CA THR A 442 1.11 20.04 -1.26
C THR A 442 0.40 20.12 0.10
N ASP A 443 1.08 20.70 1.10
CA ASP A 443 0.54 20.77 2.46
C ASP A 443 -0.76 21.61 2.52
N LYS A 444 -0.82 22.73 1.79
CA LYS A 444 -2.02 23.60 1.73
C LYS A 444 -3.18 22.87 1.05
N GLN A 445 -2.92 22.10 0.00
CA GLN A 445 -3.97 21.35 -0.71
C GLN A 445 -4.49 20.16 0.11
N ILE A 446 -3.62 19.48 0.86
CA ILE A 446 -4.03 18.44 1.81
C ILE A 446 -4.84 19.05 2.96
N THR A 447 -4.46 20.24 3.44
CA THR A 447 -5.23 20.99 4.44
C THR A 447 -6.64 21.31 3.96
N ILE A 448 -6.75 21.86 2.74
CA ILE A 448 -8.06 22.16 2.11
C ILE A 448 -8.90 20.89 1.95
N ALA A 449 -8.33 19.82 1.39
CA ALA A 449 -9.02 18.53 1.26
C ALA A 449 -9.54 18.04 2.62
N THR A 450 -8.76 18.22 3.69
CA THR A 450 -9.13 17.85 5.05
C THR A 450 -10.25 18.71 5.62
N GLN A 451 -10.19 20.03 5.46
CA GLN A 451 -11.26 20.96 5.86
C GLN A 451 -12.59 20.59 5.17
N MET A 452 -12.53 20.35 3.86
CA MET A 452 -13.70 19.97 3.06
C MET A 452 -14.26 18.62 3.49
N LEU A 453 -13.41 17.64 3.80
CA LEU A 453 -13.84 16.34 4.31
C LEU A 453 -14.51 16.47 5.67
N LEU A 454 -13.92 17.21 6.61
CA LEU A 454 -14.51 17.49 7.91
C LEU A 454 -15.84 18.22 7.79
N LYS A 455 -15.94 19.23 6.91
CA LYS A 455 -17.20 19.94 6.69
C LYS A 455 -18.27 19.02 6.11
N LYS A 456 -17.97 18.32 5.01
CA LYS A 456 -18.95 17.52 4.27
C LYS A 456 -19.33 16.22 4.97
N LEU A 457 -18.37 15.55 5.61
CA LEU A 457 -18.62 14.30 6.29
C LEU A 457 -19.00 14.52 7.75
N CYS A 458 -18.40 15.48 8.46
CA CYS A 458 -18.57 15.62 9.92
C CYS A 458 -19.48 16.79 10.32
N GLY A 459 -19.77 17.72 9.42
CA GLY A 459 -20.40 18.99 9.76
C GLY A 459 -19.46 19.95 10.52
N THR A 460 -18.18 19.58 10.69
CA THR A 460 -17.19 20.36 11.43
C THR A 460 -16.57 21.44 10.53
N GLU A 461 -16.75 22.70 10.88
CA GLU A 461 -16.12 23.83 10.19
C GLU A 461 -14.74 24.13 10.79
N ALA A 462 -13.67 23.66 10.14
CA ALA A 462 -12.30 24.04 10.46
C ALA A 462 -11.91 25.33 9.71
N GLN A 463 -12.55 26.46 10.06
CA GLN A 463 -12.31 27.78 9.44
C GLN A 463 -10.83 28.19 9.52
N ASN A 464 -10.35 28.95 8.54
CA ASN A 464 -8.95 29.38 8.50
C ASN A 464 -8.56 30.13 9.80
N GLY A 465 -7.49 29.68 10.46
CA GLY A 465 -6.99 30.23 11.73
C GLY A 465 -7.75 29.77 12.99
N SER A 466 -8.76 28.91 12.86
CA SER A 466 -9.40 28.21 13.99
C SER A 466 -8.46 27.19 14.62
N LYS A 467 -8.79 26.72 15.84
CA LYS A 467 -8.01 25.69 16.54
C LYS A 467 -7.92 24.38 15.75
N ASP A 468 -9.02 23.97 15.11
CA ASP A 468 -9.03 22.73 14.33
C ASP A 468 -8.24 22.88 13.03
N HIS A 469 -8.32 24.04 12.37
CA HIS A 469 -7.46 24.35 11.22
C HIS A 469 -5.98 24.32 11.59
N ASP A 470 -5.60 24.98 12.67
CA ASP A 470 -4.23 24.95 13.19
C ASP A 470 -3.78 23.52 13.49
N ARG A 471 -4.67 22.70 14.07
CA ARG A 471 -4.40 21.29 14.36
C ARG A 471 -4.20 20.44 13.10
N ILE A 472 -4.96 20.69 12.04
CA ILE A 472 -4.76 20.04 10.73
C ILE A 472 -3.37 20.36 10.19
N ILE A 473 -2.97 21.64 10.20
CA ILE A 473 -1.65 22.07 9.73
C ILE A 473 -0.55 21.41 10.56
N ILE A 474 -0.68 21.43 11.89
CA ILE A 474 0.27 20.78 12.77
C ILE A 474 0.36 19.29 12.45
N ASN A 475 -0.76 18.58 12.33
CA ASN A 475 -0.77 17.16 12.01
C ASN A 475 -0.08 16.85 10.66
N ILE A 476 -0.33 17.64 9.61
CA ILE A 476 0.30 17.47 8.29
C ILE A 476 1.82 17.69 8.36
N THR A 477 2.25 18.64 9.18
CA THR A 477 3.65 19.11 9.25
C THR A 477 4.43 18.48 10.38
N ASP A 478 3.78 17.71 11.27
CA ASP A 478 4.42 17.00 12.35
C ASP A 478 5.28 15.85 11.81
N LYS A 479 6.55 15.88 12.19
CA LYS A 479 7.56 14.91 11.79
C LYS A 479 7.71 13.80 12.85
N ALA A 480 7.06 13.93 14.01
CA ALA A 480 7.06 12.90 15.03
C ALA A 480 6.54 11.58 14.44
N GLY A 481 7.33 10.51 14.52
CA GLY A 481 6.95 9.17 14.03
C GLY A 481 7.11 8.93 12.53
N LEU A 482 7.51 9.95 11.75
CA LEU A 482 7.87 9.80 10.33
C LEU A 482 9.38 9.57 10.23
N ASN A 483 9.83 8.31 10.30
CA ASN A 483 11.25 7.93 10.27
C ASN A 483 11.92 8.03 8.87
N LEU A 484 11.38 8.82 7.92
CA LEU A 484 11.74 8.71 6.50
C LEU A 484 12.06 10.08 5.87
N PRO A 485 13.31 10.32 5.41
CA PRO A 485 13.67 11.61 4.83
C PRO A 485 12.90 11.83 3.54
N VAL A 486 12.23 12.98 3.46
CA VAL A 486 11.61 13.48 2.24
C VAL A 486 12.73 13.79 1.25
N ASN A 487 12.64 13.27 0.03
CA ASN A 487 13.57 13.65 -1.03
C ASN A 487 13.11 14.96 -1.67
N ASP A 488 13.37 16.07 -0.98
CA ASP A 488 12.98 17.43 -1.40
C ASP A 488 13.51 17.75 -2.82
N ASP A 489 14.65 17.15 -3.16
CA ASP A 489 15.37 17.31 -4.41
C ASP A 489 14.60 16.81 -5.64
N VAL A 490 13.69 15.84 -5.48
CA VAL A 490 12.90 15.29 -6.60
C VAL A 490 11.63 16.09 -6.79
N VAL A 491 10.93 16.46 -5.70
CA VAL A 491 9.71 17.28 -5.80
C VAL A 491 10.03 18.63 -6.44
N GLY A 492 11.14 19.26 -6.03
CA GLY A 492 11.61 20.53 -6.57
C GLY A 492 12.03 20.51 -8.05
N ARG A 493 12.33 19.35 -8.64
CA ARG A 493 12.73 19.24 -10.06
C ARG A 493 11.59 19.34 -11.04
N TYR A 494 10.38 18.93 -10.66
CA TYR A 494 9.30 18.72 -11.62
C TYR A 494 8.26 19.85 -11.64
N ALA A 495 8.05 20.55 -10.52
CA ALA A 495 7.23 21.76 -10.52
C ALA A 495 7.54 22.69 -9.32
N PRO A 496 8.74 23.30 -9.29
CA PRO A 496 9.11 24.22 -8.21
C PRO A 496 8.12 25.37 -8.08
N SER A 497 7.53 25.83 -9.20
CA SER A 497 6.49 26.87 -9.22
C SER A 497 5.21 26.50 -8.46
N VAL A 498 4.87 25.21 -8.35
CA VAL A 498 3.70 24.74 -7.60
C VAL A 498 4.00 24.72 -6.10
N ILE A 499 5.19 24.24 -5.72
CA ILE A 499 5.61 24.11 -4.32
C ILE A 499 5.81 25.48 -3.66
N ILE A 500 6.40 26.43 -4.38
CA ILE A 500 6.64 27.79 -3.87
C ILE A 500 5.41 28.70 -3.96
N ASN A 501 4.28 28.18 -4.45
CA ASN A 501 3.08 28.98 -4.59
C ASN A 501 2.56 29.39 -3.19
N PRO A 502 2.41 30.69 -2.89
CA PRO A 502 2.00 31.12 -1.56
C PRO A 502 0.57 30.69 -1.19
N LEU A 503 -0.31 30.48 -2.18
CA LEU A 503 -1.70 30.05 -1.96
C LEU A 503 -1.85 28.53 -1.96
N TYR A 504 -1.06 27.84 -2.79
CA TYR A 504 -1.30 26.43 -3.11
C TYR A 504 -0.12 25.50 -2.81
N GLY A 505 1.00 26.05 -2.39
CA GLY A 505 2.24 25.34 -2.12
C GLY A 505 2.31 24.73 -0.73
N ASP A 506 3.52 24.58 -0.22
CA ASP A 506 3.75 24.11 1.14
C ASP A 506 3.66 25.24 2.17
N PHE A 507 3.47 24.89 3.44
CA PHE A 507 3.67 25.84 4.53
C PHE A 507 5.17 26.03 4.76
N THR A 508 5.59 27.26 5.02
CA THR A 508 6.96 27.52 5.45
C THR A 508 7.15 27.06 6.90
N GLU A 509 8.38 26.74 7.30
CA GLU A 509 8.66 26.38 8.71
C GLU A 509 8.28 27.54 9.66
N ASP A 510 8.47 28.81 9.26
CA ASP A 510 8.05 29.98 10.04
C ASP A 510 6.52 30.03 10.25
N GLU A 511 5.73 29.72 9.21
CA GLU A 511 4.27 29.63 9.32
C GLU A 511 3.86 28.53 10.32
N VAL A 512 4.49 27.36 10.23
CA VAL A 512 4.23 26.22 11.12
C VAL A 512 4.63 26.53 12.56
N ASP A 513 5.80 27.11 12.77
CA ASP A 513 6.31 27.46 14.10
C ASP A 513 5.46 28.54 14.76
N ALA A 514 4.97 29.53 14.00
CA ALA A 514 4.02 30.52 14.52
C ALA A 514 2.71 29.86 14.98
N ILE A 515 2.19 28.90 14.22
CA ILE A 515 0.98 28.14 14.58
C ILE A 515 1.23 27.27 15.82
N ARG A 516 2.38 26.60 15.93
CA ARG A 516 2.75 25.81 17.11
C ARG A 516 2.90 26.66 18.36
N LEU A 517 3.57 27.81 18.24
CA LEU A 517 3.73 28.76 19.33
C LEU A 517 2.36 29.26 19.82
N LYS A 518 1.47 29.63 18.90
CA LYS A 518 0.07 30.01 19.22
C LYS A 518 -0.67 28.91 19.99
N ASN A 519 -0.36 27.65 19.72
CA ASN A 519 -0.99 26.48 20.35
C ASN A 519 -0.19 25.92 21.54
N ASN A 520 0.84 26.62 22.03
CA ASN A 520 1.72 26.19 23.13
C ASN A 520 2.41 24.83 22.91
N ILE A 521 2.73 24.49 21.66
CA ILE A 521 3.47 23.29 21.31
C ILE A 521 4.95 23.65 21.20
N THR A 522 5.74 23.19 22.17
CA THR A 522 7.16 23.54 22.32
C THR A 522 8.10 22.54 21.66
N VAL A 523 7.60 21.39 21.20
CA VAL A 523 8.40 20.36 20.54
C VAL A 523 8.76 20.84 19.13
N GLN A 524 10.06 21.02 18.87
CA GLN A 524 10.54 21.43 17.56
C GLN A 524 10.26 20.37 16.49
N ASN A 525 10.13 20.82 15.23
CA ASN A 525 9.92 20.01 14.05
C ASN A 525 11.19 19.24 13.61
N LEU A 526 11.83 18.52 14.54
CA LEU A 526 13.12 17.90 14.31
C LEU A 526 12.97 16.58 13.54
N PHE A 527 13.37 16.63 12.28
CA PHE A 527 13.66 15.46 11.46
C PHE A 527 14.99 14.84 11.95
N THR A 528 14.95 13.95 12.95
CA THR A 528 16.15 13.22 13.39
C THR A 528 16.00 11.73 13.09
N GLY A 529 16.02 11.39 11.80
CA GLY A 529 16.07 10.01 11.36
C GLY A 529 17.03 9.84 10.20
N GLU A 530 18.24 9.32 10.47
CA GLU A 530 18.98 8.65 9.41
C GLU A 530 18.17 7.44 8.96
N ARG A 531 17.90 7.40 7.66
CA ARG A 531 17.20 6.33 6.96
C ARG A 531 17.81 4.95 7.26
N PRO A 532 17.03 3.91 7.61
CA PRO A 532 17.39 2.55 7.26
C PRO A 532 17.37 2.48 5.73
N LYS A 533 18.54 2.36 5.07
CA LYS A 533 18.63 2.23 3.61
C LYS A 533 17.62 1.16 3.14
N PRO A 534 16.57 1.52 2.38
CA PRO A 534 15.68 0.59 1.71
C PRO A 534 16.54 -0.37 0.92
N ILE A 535 16.06 -1.61 0.89
CA ILE A 535 16.71 -2.68 0.13
C ILE A 535 16.77 -2.30 -1.37
N THR A 536 15.83 -1.46 -1.84
CA THR A 536 15.86 -0.87 -3.20
C THR A 536 17.08 0.02 -3.46
N GLU A 537 17.66 0.67 -2.45
CA GLU A 537 18.90 1.42 -2.60
C GLU A 537 20.18 0.60 -2.42
N GLN A 538 20.09 -0.60 -1.84
CA GLN A 538 21.10 -1.63 -2.11
C GLN A 538 20.96 -2.17 -3.55
N GLY A 539 19.76 -2.10 -4.13
CA GLY A 539 19.46 -2.40 -5.53
C GLY A 539 19.91 -1.34 -6.55
N ASN A 540 20.15 -0.08 -6.15
CA ASN A 540 20.76 0.92 -7.04
C ASN A 540 22.26 0.68 -7.33
N LEU A 541 22.87 -0.36 -6.75
CA LEU A 541 24.08 -0.97 -7.30
C LEU A 541 23.81 -1.69 -8.64
N LEU A 542 22.61 -2.25 -8.86
CA LEU A 542 22.25 -3.00 -10.07
C LEU A 542 21.96 -2.10 -11.28
N GLU A 543 21.35 -0.93 -11.10
CA GLU A 543 21.23 0.05 -12.19
C GLU A 543 22.57 0.69 -12.57
N LYS A 544 23.44 0.95 -11.59
CA LYS A 544 24.80 1.47 -11.83
C LYS A 544 25.73 0.44 -12.50
N LEU A 545 25.43 -0.86 -12.37
CA LEU A 545 26.11 -1.94 -13.09
C LEU A 545 25.48 -2.24 -14.46
N GLY A 546 24.22 -1.87 -14.70
CA GLY A 546 23.50 -2.12 -15.95
C GLY A 546 23.61 -1.02 -17.02
N ASN A 547 23.78 0.25 -16.63
CA ASN A 547 23.67 1.40 -17.55
C ASN A 547 24.97 2.15 -17.91
N LYS A 548 26.15 1.60 -17.57
CA LYS A 548 27.43 2.09 -18.12
C LYS A 548 27.94 1.19 -19.24
N GLN A 549 27.27 1.16 -20.39
CA GLN A 549 27.90 0.96 -21.71
C GLN A 549 26.86 1.07 -22.83
N GLY A 550 26.85 2.22 -23.50
CA GLY A 550 25.93 2.44 -24.62
C GLY A 550 26.10 3.80 -25.28
N GLY A 551 27.35 4.24 -25.51
CA GLY A 551 27.60 5.36 -26.40
C GLY A 551 27.03 5.04 -27.79
N THR A 552 25.94 5.72 -28.16
CA THR A 552 25.32 5.63 -29.48
C THR A 552 26.32 5.99 -30.57
N ARG A 553 26.90 5.00 -31.25
CA ARG A 553 27.57 5.20 -32.53
C ARG A 553 26.51 5.50 -33.59
N LYS A 554 26.39 6.79 -33.96
CA LYS A 554 25.68 7.24 -35.16
C LYS A 554 26.25 6.51 -36.40
N ARG A 555 25.54 5.51 -36.90
CA ARG A 555 25.79 4.93 -38.23
C ARG A 555 25.36 5.95 -39.29
N LYS A 556 26.34 6.60 -39.93
CA LYS A 556 26.15 7.31 -41.21
C LYS A 556 25.65 6.29 -42.24
N ARG A 557 24.36 6.33 -42.58
CA ARG A 557 23.83 5.70 -43.80
C ARG A 557 24.12 6.62 -44.98
N SER A 558 25.00 6.18 -45.87
CA SER A 558 25.22 6.81 -47.17
C SER A 558 23.97 6.63 -48.04
N LYS A 559 23.49 7.75 -48.59
CA LYS A 559 22.48 7.78 -49.65
C LYS A 559 23.07 7.12 -50.90
N LYS A 560 22.39 6.10 -51.44
CA LYS A 560 22.55 5.71 -52.85
C LYS A 560 21.17 5.65 -53.51
N GLN A 561 20.94 6.63 -54.37
CA GLN A 561 19.84 6.72 -55.33
C GLN A 561 19.83 5.52 -56.29
N LYS A 562 18.63 5.00 -56.57
CA LYS A 562 18.18 4.43 -57.86
C LYS A 562 16.64 4.39 -57.81
N LYS A 563 15.94 5.37 -58.41
CA LYS A 563 15.32 5.37 -59.76
C LYS A 563 14.31 4.24 -60.01
N ARG A 564 13.02 4.66 -60.14
CA ARG A 564 11.93 4.22 -61.07
C ARG A 564 11.57 2.72 -61.06
N THR A 565 10.30 2.29 -61.02
CA THR A 565 9.19 2.56 -61.97
C THR A 565 7.81 2.11 -61.41
N ASN A 566 6.76 2.71 -61.98
CA ASN A 566 5.30 2.48 -61.85
C ASN A 566 4.78 1.02 -62.04
N ARG A 567 3.65 0.70 -61.38
CA ARG A 567 2.37 0.09 -61.89
C ARG A 567 1.51 -0.35 -60.68
N TRP A 568 0.34 0.27 -60.41
CA TRP A 568 -1.04 -0.06 -60.84
C TRP A 568 -1.58 -1.43 -60.36
N PHE A 569 -2.67 -1.37 -59.55
CA PHE A 569 -3.78 -2.33 -59.23
C PHE A 569 -3.39 -3.77 -58.82
N GLU A 570 -3.99 -4.45 -57.84
CA GLU A 570 -5.34 -4.45 -57.23
C GLU A 570 -5.31 -4.42 -55.70
#